data_AF-A0A943DX92-F1
#
_entry.id   AF-A0A943DX92-F1
#
_cell.length_a   1.000
_cell.length_b   1.000
_cell.length_c   1.000
_cell.angle_alpha   90.00
_cell.angle_beta   90.00
_cell.angle_gamma   90.00
#
_symmetry.space_group_name_H-M   'P 1'
#
loop_
_entity.id
_entity.type
_entity.pdbx_description
1 polymer ?
#
loop_
_entity_poly.entity_id
_entity_poly.type
_entity_poly.pdbx_seq_one_letter_code
_entity_poly.pdbx_strand_id
1 'polypeptide(L)' 'FDRERIYERVWGLDGDGNSDTIMEHIRKIRAKFAAHTLHNYIETVWGCGYRWNA' A
#
# COMPACT_ATOMS: atom_id res chain seq x y z
N PHE A 1 -5.81 2.45 6.13
CA PHE A 1 -4.69 3.40 6.00
C PHE A 1 -4.85 4.11 4.67
N ASP A 2 -5.03 5.42 4.71
CA ASP A 2 -5.07 6.26 3.53
C ASP A 2 -3.68 6.35 2.88
N ARG A 3 -3.65 6.69 1.59
CA ARG A 3 -2.41 6.64 0.79
C ARG A 3 -1.39 7.67 1.26
N GLU A 4 -1.83 8.87 1.59
CA GLU A 4 -0.98 9.96 2.07
C GLU A 4 -0.31 9.58 3.39
N ARG A 5 -1.09 9.08 4.35
CA ARG A 5 -0.54 8.62 5.63
C ARG A 5 0.42 7.45 5.50
N ILE A 6 0.20 6.53 4.56
CA ILE A 6 1.20 5.46 4.27
C ILE A 6 2.48 6.09 3.73
N TYR A 7 2.36 7.03 2.79
CA TYR A 7 3.49 7.74 2.20
C TYR A 7 4.31 8.49 3.26
N GLU A 8 3.66 9.34 4.06
CA GLU A 8 4.28 10.09 5.17
C GLU A 8 4.93 9.16 6.19
N ARG A 9 4.32 8.02 6.50
CA ARG A 9 4.89 7.06 7.47
C ARG A 9 6.15 6.39 6.94
N VAL A 10 6.25 6.17 5.63
CA VAL A 10 7.38 5.48 5.00
C VAL A 10 8.51 6.44 4.64
N TRP A 11 8.18 7.63 4.13
CA TRP A 11 9.17 8.63 3.67
C TRP A 11 9.41 9.79 4.64
N GLY A 12 8.53 9.99 5.63
CA GLY A 12 8.55 11.17 6.51
C GLY A 12 7.73 12.34 5.97
N LEU A 13 7.64 13.43 6.75
CA LEU A 13 6.91 14.65 6.39
C LEU A 13 7.62 15.47 5.29
N ASP A 14 8.92 15.24 5.07
CA ASP A 14 9.74 15.94 4.07
C ASP A 14 9.76 15.24 2.70
N GLY A 15 8.85 14.28 2.49
CA GLY A 15 8.74 13.57 1.23
C GLY A 15 8.19 14.47 0.12
N ASP A 16 9.06 15.00 -0.73
CA ASP A 16 8.71 15.79 -1.93
C ASP A 16 8.03 14.97 -3.06
N GLY A 17 7.62 13.73 -2.79
CA GLY A 17 7.08 12.80 -3.77
C GLY A 17 5.56 12.65 -3.73
N ASN A 18 5.03 11.92 -4.71
CA ASN A 18 3.61 11.68 -4.87
C ASN A 18 3.18 10.37 -4.17
N SER A 19 2.08 10.41 -3.41
CA SER A 19 1.44 9.26 -2.78
C SER A 19 0.96 8.19 -3.78
N ASP A 20 0.91 8.49 -5.07
CA ASP A 20 0.69 7.53 -6.16
C ASP A 20 1.76 6.43 -6.21
N THR A 21 2.97 6.70 -5.73
CA THR A 21 4.03 5.67 -5.57
C THR A 21 3.60 4.51 -4.68
N ILE A 22 2.72 4.77 -3.70
CA ILE A 22 2.15 3.72 -2.84
C ILE A 22 1.36 2.71 -3.66
N MET A 23 0.63 3.13 -4.68
CA MET A 23 -0.15 2.21 -5.52
C MET A 23 0.75 1.17 -6.22
N GLU A 24 1.88 1.62 -6.76
CA GLU A 24 2.84 0.74 -7.43
C GLU A 24 3.54 -0.20 -6.43
N HIS A 25 3.84 0.28 -5.22
CA HIS A 25 4.38 -0.57 -4.17
C HIS A 25 3.37 -1.63 -3.71
N ILE A 26 2.09 -1.28 -3.51
CA ILE A 26 1.04 -2.23 -3.18
C ILE A 26 0.89 -3.28 -4.28
N ARG A 27 0.94 -2.89 -5.57
CA ARG A 27 0.92 -3.82 -6.71
C ARG A 27 2.08 -4.82 -6.64
N LYS A 28 3.31 -4.33 -6.43
CA LYS A 28 4.50 -5.17 -6.30
C LYS A 28 4.44 -6.11 -5.10
N ILE A 29 3.94 -5.63 -3.95
CA ILE A 29 3.81 -6.44 -2.73
C ILE A 29 2.78 -7.55 -2.93
N ARG A 30 1.62 -7.25 -3.52
CA ARG A 30 0.61 -8.26 -3.85
C ARG A 30 1.16 -9.32 -4.80
N ALA A 31 1.94 -8.92 -5.81
CA ALA A 31 2.58 -9.87 -6.73
C ALA A 31 3.56 -10.81 -6.01
N LYS A 32 4.34 -10.29 -5.06
CA LYS A 32 5.23 -11.11 -4.22
C LYS A 32 4.45 -12.08 -3.33
N PHE A 33 3.37 -11.64 -2.70
CA PHE A 33 2.53 -12.54 -1.91
C PHE A 33 1.87 -13.62 -2.76
N ALA A 34 1.34 -13.26 -3.93
CA ALA A 34 0.71 -14.22 -4.85
C ALA A 34 1.66 -15.33 -5.31
N ALA A 35 2.97 -15.11 -5.30
CA ALA A 35 3.97 -16.13 -5.59
C ALA A 35 4.14 -17.17 -4.47
N HIS A 36 3.69 -16.87 -3.24
CA HIS A 36 3.90 -17.70 -2.05
C HIS A 36 2.60 -18.15 -1.37
N THR A 37 1.47 -17.47 -1.62
CA THR A 37 0.17 -17.77 -1.01
C THR A 37 -0.98 -17.30 -1.90
N LEU A 38 -2.15 -17.93 -1.73
CA LEU A 38 -3.42 -17.47 -2.31
C LEU A 38 -4.14 -16.44 -1.42
N HIS A 39 -3.63 -16.19 -0.21
CA HIS A 39 -4.25 -15.27 0.74
C HIS A 39 -3.95 -13.81 0.38
N ASN A 40 -5.01 -13.01 0.29
CA ASN A 40 -4.91 -11.59 -0.03
C ASN A 40 -4.73 -10.75 1.24
N TYR A 41 -3.47 -10.54 1.65
CA TYR A 41 -3.13 -9.76 2.85
C TYR A 41 -3.42 -8.26 2.77
N ILE A 42 -3.51 -7.69 1.56
CA ILE A 42 -3.71 -6.26 1.38
C ILE A 42 -4.96 -6.01 0.55
N GLU A 43 -5.97 -5.43 1.17
CA GLU A 43 -7.24 -5.09 0.55
C GLU A 43 -7.31 -3.61 0.18
N THR A 44 -7.96 -3.31 -0.95
CA THR A 44 -8.29 -1.94 -1.34
C THR A 44 -9.67 -1.60 -0.80
N VAL A 45 -9.75 -0.58 0.04
CA VAL A 45 -11.01 0.02 0.49
C VAL A 45 -11.24 1.29 -0.33
N TRP A 46 -12.18 1.22 -1.27
CA TRP A 46 -12.49 2.33 -2.18
C TRP A 46 -12.86 3.59 -1.42
N GLY A 47 -12.23 4.72 -1.77
CA GLY A 47 -12.41 6.00 -1.07
C GLY A 47 -11.68 6.13 0.27
N CYS A 48 -11.04 5.08 0.78
CA CYS A 48 -10.33 5.12 2.07
C CYS A 48 -8.83 4.76 1.98
N GLY A 49 -8.43 3.85 1.10
CA GLY A 49 -7.02 3.40 0.96
C GLY A 49 -6.87 1.89 1.11
N TYR A 50 -5.94 1.45 1.96
CA TYR A 50 -5.58 0.04 2.13
C TYR A 50 -5.81 -0.49 3.55
N ARG A 51 -6.17 -1.78 3.63
CA ARG A 51 -6.37 -2.51 4.89
C ARG A 51 -5.54 -3.79 4.88
N TRP A 52 -4.96 -4.12 6.04
CA TRP A 52 -4.33 -5.40 6.28
C TRP A 52 -5.38 -6.45 6.63
N ASN A 53 -5.35 -7.59 5.95
CA ASN A 53 -6.26 -8.72 6.14
C ASN A 53 -5.44 -9.92 6.64
N ALA A 54 -5.40 -10.10 7.96
CA ALA A 54 -4.63 -11.13 8.64
C ALA A 54 -5.33 -12.50 8.60
#